data_AF-A0A9L0IRA2-F1
#
_entry.id   AF-A0A9L0IRA2-F1
#
_cell.length_a   1.000
_cell.length_b   1.000
_cell.length_c   1.000
_cell.angle_alpha   90.00
_cell.angle_beta   90.00
_cell.angle_gamma   90.00
#
_symmetry.space_group_name_H-M   'P 1'
#
loop_
_entity.id
_entity.type
_entity.pdbx_description
1 polymer ?
#
loop_
_entity_poly.entity_id
_entity_poly.type
_entity_poly.pdbx_seq_one_letter_code
_entity_poly.pdbx_strand_id
1 'polypeptide(L)'
;MHCPSVFLLLLLAGGAEAFRICAFNAQRLTLAKVAREHVMDTLVRILARCDIMVLQEVVDSSGSAIPLLLRELKRFDGSGPYDFLSSPPLGRSTYKEQYVYIYRSHKTRALDHYLYNDEDDLFAREPFVAQFTLPSKVLPSLVLVPLHTTPKDVEKELNALYDVFLDVSQRWQSKDVILLGDFNADCASLNKKHLGELVLRTQAGFHWAIADGEDTTVRASTHCTYDRIVLHGERCQSLLHAAATFDFPRRFQLTEEEALNISDHYPVEVELSQAVCRVQPLGLAVLLLPSLLLPLLPLQLDLVA
;
A
#
# COMPACT_ATOMS: atom_id res chain seq x y z
N MET A 1 -23.95 11.75 52.16
CA MET A 1 -23.49 12.18 50.82
C MET A 1 -22.37 11.24 50.40
N HIS A 2 -22.69 10.18 49.65
CA HIS A 2 -21.70 9.26 49.11
C HIS A 2 -21.81 9.30 47.59
N CYS A 3 -20.73 9.77 46.96
CA CYS A 3 -20.57 9.81 45.51
C CYS A 3 -20.25 8.39 45.02
N PRO A 4 -21.03 7.78 44.11
CA PRO A 4 -20.64 6.50 43.55
C PRO A 4 -19.55 6.73 42.49
N SER A 5 -18.37 6.18 42.73
CA SER A 5 -17.29 6.13 41.75
C SER A 5 -17.75 5.33 40.52
N VAL A 6 -17.98 6.03 39.41
CA VAL A 6 -18.17 5.41 38.10
C VAL A 6 -16.81 4.89 37.63
N PHE A 7 -16.66 3.57 37.64
CA PHE A 7 -15.51 2.89 37.03
C PHE A 7 -15.68 2.94 35.52
N LEU A 8 -14.97 3.86 34.86
CA LEU A 8 -14.89 3.90 33.39
C LEU A 8 -13.97 2.76 32.94
N LEU A 9 -14.56 1.66 32.51
CA LEU A 9 -13.83 0.57 31.86
C LEU A 9 -13.43 1.05 30.45
N LEU A 10 -12.21 1.57 30.32
CA LEU A 10 -11.58 1.80 29.02
C LEU A 10 -11.35 0.44 28.37
N LEU A 11 -12.26 0.02 27.51
CA LEU A 11 -12.01 -1.03 26.53
C LEU A 11 -10.88 -0.53 25.63
N LEU A 12 -9.64 -0.93 25.94
CA LEU A 12 -8.55 -0.92 24.97
C LEU A 12 -8.97 -1.90 23.86
N ALA A 13 -9.72 -1.40 22.88
CA ALA A 13 -9.74 -2.03 21.58
C ALA A 13 -8.29 -2.01 21.11
N GLY A 14 -7.59 -3.14 21.28
CA GLY A 14 -6.34 -3.39 20.60
C GLY A 14 -6.66 -3.32 19.10
N GLY A 15 -6.54 -2.13 18.52
CA GLY A 15 -6.68 -1.94 17.09
C GLY A 15 -5.65 -2.83 16.44
N ALA A 16 -6.09 -3.86 15.73
CA ALA A 16 -5.19 -4.63 14.91
C ALA A 16 -4.58 -3.66 13.91
N GLU A 17 -3.28 -3.42 14.02
CA GLU A 17 -2.54 -2.48 13.18
C GLU A 17 -2.74 -2.88 11.71
N ALA A 18 -3.25 -1.97 10.88
CA ALA A 18 -3.47 -2.26 9.47
C ALA A 18 -2.14 -2.57 8.76
N PHE A 19 -2.16 -3.51 7.82
CA PHE A 19 -0.98 -3.93 7.07
C PHE A 19 -0.78 -3.01 5.87
N ARG A 20 0.32 -2.26 5.82
CA ARG A 20 0.55 -1.21 4.82
C ARG A 20 1.44 -1.70 3.67
N ILE A 21 0.94 -1.57 2.44
CA ILE A 21 1.66 -1.91 1.20
C ILE A 21 1.82 -0.63 0.39
N CYS A 22 3.04 -0.37 -0.08
CA CYS A 22 3.40 0.84 -0.78
C CYS A 22 4.09 0.53 -2.11
N ALA A 23 3.94 1.42 -3.09
CA ALA A 23 4.79 1.48 -4.28
C ALA A 23 5.42 2.87 -4.39
N PHE A 24 6.68 2.93 -4.83
CA PHE A 24 7.41 4.19 -4.93
C PHE A 24 8.44 4.15 -6.06
N ASN A 25 8.23 4.99 -7.08
CA ASN A 25 9.30 5.37 -8.00
C ASN A 25 10.31 6.23 -7.25
N ALA A 26 11.51 5.67 -7.02
CA ALA A 26 12.57 6.33 -6.26
C ALA A 26 13.51 7.18 -7.14
N GLN A 27 13.14 7.43 -8.40
CA GLN A 27 13.82 8.26 -9.38
C GLN A 27 15.32 7.99 -9.47
N ARG A 28 15.72 7.01 -10.29
CA ARG A 28 17.12 6.61 -10.47
C ARG A 28 17.87 6.39 -9.13
N LEU A 29 17.41 5.44 -8.33
CA LEU A 29 18.02 5.08 -7.05
C LEU A 29 19.36 4.36 -7.27
N THR A 30 20.45 5.11 -7.16
CA THR A 30 21.83 4.63 -7.30
C THR A 30 22.56 4.60 -5.96
N LEU A 31 23.70 3.91 -5.89
CA LEU A 31 24.59 3.96 -4.72
C LEU A 31 24.98 5.40 -4.36
N ALA A 32 25.32 6.23 -5.35
CA ALA A 32 25.68 7.63 -5.13
C ALA A 32 24.50 8.44 -4.55
N LYS A 33 23.27 8.16 -4.99
CA LYS A 33 22.06 8.81 -4.47
C LYS A 33 21.84 8.46 -3.00
N VAL A 34 21.88 7.17 -2.64
CA VAL A 34 21.67 6.72 -1.25
C VAL A 34 22.85 7.06 -0.33
N ALA A 35 24.06 7.23 -0.83
CA ALA A 35 25.22 7.62 -0.01
C ALA A 35 25.12 9.06 0.54
N ARG A 36 24.20 9.89 0.04
CA ARG A 36 23.94 11.23 0.58
C ARG A 36 23.10 11.12 1.85
N GLU A 37 23.62 11.62 2.97
CA GLU A 37 23.01 11.50 4.31
C GLU A 37 21.54 11.93 4.35
N HIS A 38 21.23 13.16 3.90
CA HIS A 38 19.85 13.66 3.87
C HIS A 38 18.89 12.78 3.04
N VAL A 39 19.39 12.18 1.96
CA VAL A 39 18.59 11.30 1.10
C VAL A 39 18.35 9.97 1.79
N MET A 40 19.40 9.38 2.37
CA MET A 40 19.30 8.15 3.16
C MET A 40 18.29 8.32 4.29
N ASP A 41 18.41 9.37 5.09
CA ASP A 41 17.53 9.63 6.23
C ASP A 41 16.07 9.77 5.81
N THR A 42 15.82 10.50 4.72
CA THR A 42 14.46 10.68 4.20
C THR A 42 13.89 9.37 3.64
N LEU A 43 14.67 8.64 2.83
CA LEU A 43 14.25 7.35 2.29
C LEU A 43 13.95 6.35 3.40
N VAL A 44 14.80 6.25 4.42
CA VAL A 44 14.57 5.38 5.59
C VAL A 44 13.25 5.73 6.28
N ARG A 45 12.95 7.02 6.49
CA ARG A 45 11.68 7.46 7.08
C ARG A 45 10.46 7.14 6.20
N ILE A 46 10.59 7.20 4.87
CA ILE A 46 9.55 6.77 3.93
C ILE A 46 9.34 5.26 4.04
N LEU A 47 10.42 4.48 3.90
CA LEU A 47 10.39 3.01 3.90
C LEU A 47 9.84 2.44 5.21
N ALA A 48 10.21 3.03 6.35
CA ALA A 48 9.76 2.57 7.65
C ALA A 48 8.24 2.70 7.85
N ARG A 49 7.51 3.40 6.99
CA ARG A 49 6.04 3.45 7.07
C ARG A 49 5.37 2.17 6.58
N CYS A 50 6.04 1.42 5.72
CA CYS A 50 5.43 0.32 4.97
C CYS A 50 5.82 -1.04 5.58
N ASP A 51 4.90 -1.99 5.53
CA ASP A 51 5.19 -3.39 5.85
C ASP A 51 5.78 -4.11 4.63
N ILE A 52 5.32 -3.73 3.43
CA ILE A 52 5.96 -4.02 2.14
C ILE A 52 6.08 -2.73 1.34
N MET A 53 7.30 -2.37 0.94
CA MET A 53 7.57 -1.33 -0.05
C MET A 53 8.01 -1.97 -1.36
N VAL A 54 7.42 -1.54 -2.48
CA VAL A 54 7.88 -1.86 -3.82
C VAL A 54 8.57 -0.64 -4.43
N LEU A 55 9.90 -0.70 -4.54
CA LEU A 55 10.71 0.34 -5.15
C LEU A 55 10.87 0.11 -6.66
N GLN A 56 10.78 1.19 -7.41
CA GLN A 56 11.00 1.26 -8.85
C GLN A 56 12.14 2.24 -9.17
N GLU A 57 12.64 2.19 -10.41
CA GLU A 57 13.83 2.91 -10.84
C GLU A 57 15.09 2.66 -10.00
N VAL A 58 15.27 1.45 -9.49
CA VAL A 58 16.51 1.07 -8.82
C VAL A 58 17.59 0.80 -9.86
N VAL A 59 18.68 1.57 -9.82
CA VAL A 59 19.82 1.46 -10.75
C VAL A 59 21.07 1.13 -9.93
N ASP A 60 21.18 -0.14 -9.54
CA ASP A 60 22.23 -0.64 -8.64
C ASP A 60 23.08 -1.74 -9.28
N SER A 61 23.85 -1.38 -10.31
CA SER A 61 24.77 -2.31 -10.98
C SER A 61 25.85 -2.88 -10.04
N SER A 62 26.12 -2.21 -8.92
CA SER A 62 27.07 -2.66 -7.89
C SER A 62 26.47 -3.66 -6.89
N GLY A 63 25.15 -3.80 -6.86
CA GLY A 63 24.42 -4.56 -5.84
C GLY A 63 24.63 -4.03 -4.41
N SER A 64 25.03 -2.77 -4.23
CA SER A 64 25.43 -2.20 -2.94
C SER A 64 24.49 -1.12 -2.41
N ALA A 65 23.67 -0.51 -3.28
CA ALA A 65 22.73 0.54 -2.88
C ALA A 65 21.62 -0.02 -1.97
N ILE A 66 21.00 -1.15 -2.35
CA ILE A 66 19.94 -1.76 -1.54
C ILE A 66 20.46 -2.32 -0.21
N PRO A 67 21.59 -3.06 -0.15
CA PRO A 67 22.16 -3.48 1.14
C PRO A 67 22.51 -2.30 2.07
N LEU A 68 23.03 -1.20 1.52
CA LEU A 68 23.33 0.01 2.30
C LEU A 68 22.04 0.62 2.88
N LEU A 69 21.02 0.79 2.05
CA LEU A 69 19.71 1.31 2.47
C LEU A 69 19.05 0.41 3.52
N LEU A 70 19.06 -0.90 3.32
CA LEU A 70 18.50 -1.88 4.25
C LEU A 70 19.23 -1.88 5.59
N ARG A 71 20.55 -1.66 5.60
CA ARG A 71 21.35 -1.57 6.83
C ARG A 71 20.92 -0.39 7.69
N GLU A 72 20.75 0.79 7.09
CA GLU A 72 20.31 1.98 7.85
C GLU A 72 18.84 1.87 8.25
N LEU A 73 17.97 1.31 7.39
CA LEU A 73 16.58 1.03 7.73
C LEU A 73 16.47 0.12 8.97
N LYS A 74 17.25 -0.97 9.04
CA LYS A 74 17.30 -1.87 10.21
C LYS A 74 17.74 -1.19 11.51
N ARG A 75 18.48 -0.08 11.42
CA ARG A 75 18.91 0.72 12.58
C ARG A 75 17.89 1.78 12.99
N PHE A 76 16.95 2.10 12.10
CA PHE A 76 15.96 3.13 12.33
C PHE A 76 14.85 2.66 13.27
N ASP A 77 14.69 3.38 14.38
CA ASP A 77 13.53 3.41 15.28
C ASP A 77 12.90 2.06 15.62
N GLY A 78 13.70 1.07 16.05
CA GLY A 78 13.16 -0.22 16.50
C GLY A 78 12.28 -0.92 15.45
N SER A 79 12.41 -0.54 14.17
CA SER A 79 11.55 -0.98 13.06
C SER A 79 11.63 -2.49 12.80
N GLY A 80 12.54 -3.17 13.49
CA GLY A 80 12.63 -4.61 13.49
C GLY A 80 13.30 -5.14 12.23
N PRO A 81 13.27 -6.46 12.04
CA PRO A 81 13.97 -7.07 10.92
C PRO A 81 13.24 -6.76 9.60
N TYR A 82 14.05 -6.40 8.61
CA TYR A 82 13.65 -6.26 7.21
C TYR A 82 14.43 -7.23 6.35
N ASP A 83 13.80 -7.72 5.29
CA ASP A 83 14.46 -8.42 4.20
C ASP A 83 14.05 -7.79 2.86
N PHE A 84 14.71 -8.22 1.79
CA PHE A 84 14.43 -7.71 0.46
C PHE A 84 14.45 -8.81 -0.58
N LEU A 85 13.80 -8.53 -1.71
CA LEU A 85 13.78 -9.35 -2.91
C LEU A 85 13.92 -8.42 -4.12
N SER A 86 14.86 -8.71 -5.02
CA SER A 86 15.16 -7.86 -6.18
C SER A 86 15.05 -8.63 -7.48
N SER A 87 14.51 -7.99 -8.51
CA SER A 87 14.56 -8.50 -9.88
C SER A 87 16.00 -8.44 -10.43
N PRO A 88 16.29 -9.17 -11.52
CA PRO A 88 17.39 -8.82 -12.41
C PRO A 88 17.24 -7.39 -12.96
N PRO A 89 18.29 -6.78 -13.54
CA PRO A 89 18.16 -5.52 -14.28
C PRO A 89 17.31 -5.69 -15.54
N LEU A 90 16.26 -4.89 -15.68
CA LEU A 90 15.25 -4.93 -16.74
C LEU A 90 15.27 -3.64 -17.57
N GLY A 91 14.90 -3.72 -18.83
CA GLY A 91 14.95 -2.58 -19.77
C GLY A 91 15.27 -3.05 -21.18
N ARG A 92 14.82 -2.34 -22.23
CA ARG A 92 15.25 -2.64 -23.61
C ARG A 92 16.63 -2.08 -23.97
N SER A 93 17.04 -0.99 -23.30
CA SER A 93 18.28 -0.26 -23.63
C SER A 93 19.45 -0.64 -22.72
N THR A 94 20.55 0.11 -22.79
CA THR A 94 21.66 0.03 -21.82
C THR A 94 21.29 0.57 -20.44
N TYR A 95 20.30 1.48 -20.38
CA TYR A 95 19.68 1.87 -19.12
C TYR A 95 18.75 0.75 -18.66
N LYS A 96 19.03 0.21 -17.48
CA LYS A 96 18.29 -0.87 -16.84
C LYS A 96 17.91 -0.47 -15.42
N GLU A 97 16.75 -0.95 -14.98
CA GLU A 97 16.19 -0.73 -13.66
C GLU A 97 15.86 -2.06 -12.99
N GLN A 98 15.66 -2.05 -11.68
CA GLN A 98 15.20 -3.20 -10.93
C GLN A 98 13.93 -2.86 -10.15
N TYR A 99 13.04 -3.85 -10.03
CA TYR A 99 12.01 -3.84 -9.01
C TYR A 99 12.59 -4.41 -7.72
N VAL A 100 12.37 -3.74 -6.60
CA VAL A 100 12.86 -4.19 -5.29
C VAL A 100 11.75 -4.15 -4.26
N TYR A 101 11.42 -5.31 -3.72
CA TYR A 101 10.56 -5.44 -2.55
C TYR A 101 11.42 -5.31 -1.30
N ILE A 102 11.07 -4.39 -0.40
CA ILE A 102 11.62 -4.31 0.97
C ILE A 102 10.46 -4.59 1.93
N TYR A 103 10.61 -5.55 2.83
CA TYR A 103 9.50 -5.99 3.68
C TYR A 103 9.94 -6.33 5.10
N ARG A 104 9.04 -6.14 6.06
CA ARG A 104 9.25 -6.47 7.48
C ARG A 104 9.16 -7.98 7.68
N SER A 105 10.29 -8.66 7.84
CA SER A 105 10.34 -10.13 7.83
C SER A 105 9.70 -10.80 9.06
N HIS A 106 9.37 -10.03 10.09
CA HIS A 106 8.57 -10.50 11.22
C HIS A 106 7.05 -10.40 10.98
N LYS A 107 6.59 -9.63 9.98
CA LYS A 107 5.16 -9.49 9.63
C LYS A 107 4.78 -10.27 8.36
N THR A 108 5.73 -10.45 7.43
CA THR A 108 5.50 -11.12 6.14
C THR A 108 6.76 -11.81 5.63
N ARG A 109 6.59 -12.74 4.69
CA ARG A 109 7.66 -13.41 3.95
C ARG A 109 7.23 -13.59 2.50
N ALA A 110 8.18 -13.51 1.58
CA ALA A 110 7.99 -13.96 0.20
C ALA A 110 7.85 -15.50 0.20
N LEU A 111 6.75 -16.00 -0.36
CA LEU A 111 6.48 -17.42 -0.54
C LEU A 111 7.11 -17.93 -1.83
N ASP A 112 6.91 -17.16 -2.91
CA ASP A 112 7.38 -17.48 -4.25
C ASP A 112 7.45 -16.19 -5.07
N HIS A 113 8.22 -16.22 -6.16
CA HIS A 113 8.36 -15.09 -7.08
C HIS A 113 8.84 -15.55 -8.45
N TYR A 114 8.54 -14.77 -9.48
CA TYR A 114 9.04 -15.01 -10.83
C TYR A 114 9.05 -13.71 -11.64
N LEU A 115 9.93 -13.67 -12.65
CA LEU A 115 9.84 -12.67 -13.69
C LEU A 115 8.83 -13.16 -14.74
N TYR A 116 7.85 -12.32 -15.08
CA TYR A 116 6.85 -12.66 -16.10
C TYR A 116 7.55 -12.95 -17.44
N ASN A 117 7.14 -14.03 -18.10
CA ASN A 117 7.70 -14.42 -19.40
C ASN A 117 7.00 -13.63 -20.51
N ASP A 118 7.60 -12.52 -20.92
CA ASP A 118 7.07 -11.62 -21.94
C ASP A 118 7.52 -12.04 -23.34
N GLU A 119 6.89 -13.08 -23.90
CA GLU A 119 7.28 -13.65 -25.20
C GLU A 119 7.15 -12.66 -26.37
N ASP A 120 6.19 -11.74 -26.27
CA ASP A 120 5.87 -10.75 -27.31
C ASP A 120 6.60 -9.41 -27.12
N ASP A 121 7.51 -9.30 -26.14
CA ASP A 121 8.24 -8.07 -25.77
C ASP A 121 7.28 -6.87 -25.68
N LEU A 122 6.22 -6.99 -24.87
CA LEU A 122 5.23 -5.95 -24.64
C LEU A 122 5.73 -4.93 -23.62
N PHE A 123 6.39 -5.39 -22.55
CA PHE A 123 6.87 -4.58 -21.45
C PHE A 123 8.31 -4.14 -21.66
N ALA A 124 8.60 -2.86 -21.40
CA ALA A 124 10.01 -2.44 -21.38
C ALA A 124 10.76 -2.98 -20.16
N ARG A 125 10.03 -3.22 -19.06
CA ARG A 125 10.49 -3.79 -17.79
C ARG A 125 9.46 -4.82 -17.33
N GLU A 126 9.73 -6.07 -17.62
CA GLU A 126 8.85 -7.21 -17.39
C GLU A 126 8.42 -7.28 -15.91
N PRO A 127 7.12 -7.48 -15.60
CA PRO A 127 6.67 -7.53 -14.21
C PRO A 127 7.38 -8.61 -13.39
N PHE A 128 8.04 -8.19 -12.32
CA PHE A 128 8.68 -9.11 -11.37
C PHE A 128 7.69 -9.42 -10.25
N VAL A 129 6.96 -10.52 -10.38
CA VAL A 129 5.83 -10.86 -9.53
C VAL A 129 6.27 -11.60 -8.28
N ALA A 130 5.68 -11.26 -7.13
CA ALA A 130 5.95 -11.95 -5.87
C ALA A 130 4.68 -12.21 -5.05
N GLN A 131 4.59 -13.39 -4.45
CA GLN A 131 3.54 -13.78 -3.51
C GLN A 131 4.07 -13.65 -2.09
N PHE A 132 3.32 -12.96 -1.23
CA PHE A 132 3.67 -12.74 0.17
C PHE A 132 2.64 -13.35 1.10
N THR A 133 3.07 -13.83 2.28
CA THR A 133 2.13 -14.12 3.38
C THR A 133 1.58 -12.82 3.97
N LEU A 134 0.35 -12.80 4.44
CA LEU A 134 -0.17 -11.71 5.25
C LEU A 134 -0.59 -12.21 6.64
N PRO A 135 -0.52 -11.35 7.67
CA PRO A 135 -1.04 -11.66 9.01
C PRO A 135 -2.57 -11.57 9.05
N SER A 136 -3.26 -12.26 8.14
CA SER A 136 -4.71 -12.27 8.01
C SER A 136 -5.21 -13.69 7.84
N LYS A 137 -6.25 -14.05 8.60
CA LYS A 137 -6.93 -15.35 8.44
C LYS A 137 -7.82 -15.39 7.19
N VAL A 138 -8.26 -14.22 6.73
CA VAL A 138 -9.16 -14.07 5.58
C VAL A 138 -8.35 -14.13 4.30
N LEU A 139 -7.23 -13.40 4.27
CA LEU A 139 -6.32 -13.33 3.14
C LEU A 139 -4.91 -13.74 3.60
N PRO A 140 -4.61 -15.04 3.72
CA PRO A 140 -3.33 -15.51 4.25
C PRO A 140 -2.13 -15.25 3.33
N SER A 141 -2.39 -15.02 2.04
CA SER A 141 -1.37 -14.67 1.05
C SER A 141 -1.94 -13.70 0.03
N LEU A 142 -1.08 -12.84 -0.51
CA LEU A 142 -1.43 -11.85 -1.52
C LEU A 142 -0.30 -11.76 -2.56
N VAL A 143 -0.68 -11.60 -3.82
CA VAL A 143 0.29 -11.40 -4.91
C VAL A 143 0.43 -9.91 -5.22
N LEU A 144 1.67 -9.46 -5.39
CA LEU A 144 2.02 -8.11 -5.82
C LEU A 144 2.67 -8.16 -7.21
N VAL A 145 2.12 -7.39 -8.16
CA VAL A 145 2.61 -7.29 -9.54
C VAL A 145 3.03 -5.84 -9.80
N PRO A 146 4.34 -5.54 -9.79
CA PRO A 146 4.83 -4.21 -10.05
C PRO A 146 4.88 -3.93 -11.54
N LEU A 147 4.59 -2.69 -11.91
CA LEU A 147 4.88 -2.20 -13.25
C LEU A 147 5.29 -0.72 -13.21
N HIS A 148 6.42 -0.44 -13.84
CA HIS A 148 6.85 0.90 -14.24
C HIS A 148 6.74 0.94 -15.77
N THR A 149 5.70 1.58 -16.29
CA THR A 149 5.47 1.68 -17.75
C THR A 149 6.43 2.67 -18.39
N THR A 150 6.64 2.58 -19.71
CA THR A 150 7.27 3.68 -20.43
C THR A 150 6.22 4.71 -20.86
N PRO A 151 6.52 6.02 -20.80
CA PRO A 151 5.56 7.06 -21.21
C PRO A 151 5.07 6.95 -22.66
N LYS A 152 5.75 6.18 -23.52
CA LYS A 152 5.39 6.00 -24.93
C LYS A 152 4.44 4.82 -25.18
N ASP A 153 4.49 3.80 -24.32
CA ASP A 153 3.76 2.55 -24.50
C ASP A 153 2.76 2.30 -23.35
N VAL A 154 2.39 3.33 -22.58
CA VAL A 154 1.53 3.22 -21.39
C VAL A 154 0.27 2.38 -21.64
N GLU A 155 -0.49 2.71 -22.68
CA GLU A 155 -1.74 2.00 -22.99
C GLU A 155 -1.49 0.53 -23.36
N LYS A 156 -0.42 0.26 -24.11
CA LYS A 156 -0.04 -1.09 -24.51
C LYS A 156 0.38 -1.93 -23.29
N GLU A 157 1.28 -1.41 -22.48
CA GLU A 157 1.79 -2.09 -21.28
C GLU A 157 0.67 -2.32 -20.25
N LEU A 158 -0.21 -1.34 -20.01
CA LEU A 158 -1.32 -1.49 -19.05
C LEU A 158 -2.40 -2.47 -19.52
N ASN A 159 -2.65 -2.57 -20.83
CA ASN A 159 -3.55 -3.60 -21.34
C ASN A 159 -2.92 -5.00 -21.23
N ALA A 160 -1.62 -5.14 -21.52
CA ALA A 160 -0.89 -6.40 -21.33
C ALA A 160 -0.83 -6.85 -19.86
N LEU A 161 -0.92 -5.91 -18.90
CA LEU A 161 -0.95 -6.22 -17.47
C LEU A 161 -2.18 -7.06 -17.07
N TYR A 162 -3.25 -7.06 -17.87
CA TYR A 162 -4.37 -7.98 -17.68
C TYR A 162 -3.96 -9.44 -17.92
N ASP A 163 -3.13 -9.72 -18.92
CA ASP A 163 -2.66 -11.08 -19.21
C ASP A 163 -1.72 -11.58 -18.10
N VAL A 164 -0.91 -10.69 -17.53
CA VAL A 164 -0.10 -10.96 -16.33
C VAL A 164 -1.01 -11.34 -15.15
N PHE A 165 -2.12 -10.62 -14.95
CA PHE A 165 -3.11 -11.00 -13.93
C PHE A 165 -3.72 -12.40 -14.18
N LEU A 166 -3.99 -12.76 -15.44
CA LEU A 166 -4.49 -14.09 -15.78
C LEU A 166 -3.47 -15.19 -15.49
N ASP A 167 -2.21 -14.99 -15.89
CA ASP A 167 -1.09 -15.91 -15.62
C ASP A 167 -0.89 -16.11 -14.11
N VAL A 168 -0.82 -15.02 -13.35
CA VAL A 168 -0.76 -15.05 -11.87
C VAL A 168 -1.91 -15.84 -11.27
N SER A 169 -3.13 -15.55 -11.75
CA SER A 169 -4.34 -16.17 -11.24
C SER A 169 -4.36 -17.68 -11.50
N GLN A 170 -3.88 -18.10 -12.66
CA GLN A 170 -3.75 -19.51 -13.02
C GLN A 170 -2.62 -20.20 -12.24
N ARG A 171 -1.46 -19.54 -12.11
CA ARG A 171 -0.27 -20.09 -11.46
C ARG A 171 -0.52 -20.43 -9.99
N TRP A 172 -1.10 -19.49 -9.23
CA TRP A 172 -1.31 -19.65 -7.79
C TRP A 172 -2.77 -19.92 -7.41
N GLN A 173 -3.65 -20.15 -8.39
CA GLN A 173 -5.08 -20.44 -8.16
C GLN A 173 -5.75 -19.42 -7.23
N SER A 174 -5.38 -18.14 -7.39
CA SER A 174 -5.82 -17.04 -6.55
C SER A 174 -6.05 -15.79 -7.39
N LYS A 175 -7.19 -15.13 -7.20
CA LYS A 175 -7.50 -13.85 -7.83
C LYS A 175 -7.25 -12.65 -6.92
N ASP A 176 -6.74 -12.88 -5.71
CA ASP A 176 -6.36 -11.83 -4.78
C ASP A 176 -4.98 -11.29 -5.17
N VAL A 177 -4.98 -10.17 -5.91
CA VAL A 177 -3.79 -9.58 -6.54
C VAL A 177 -3.83 -8.06 -6.35
N ILE A 178 -2.67 -7.46 -6.12
CA ILE A 178 -2.48 -6.01 -6.24
C ILE A 178 -1.51 -5.75 -7.40
N LEU A 179 -1.97 -4.98 -8.38
CA LEU A 179 -1.14 -4.39 -9.42
C LEU A 179 -0.75 -2.98 -8.96
N LEU A 180 0.53 -2.62 -8.95
CA LEU A 180 0.96 -1.35 -8.36
C LEU A 180 2.24 -0.77 -8.98
N GLY A 181 2.38 0.54 -8.91
CA GLY A 181 3.58 1.26 -9.35
C GLY A 181 3.29 2.49 -10.19
N ASP A 182 4.36 3.09 -10.72
CA ASP A 182 4.30 4.16 -11.72
C ASP A 182 3.76 3.65 -13.06
N PHE A 183 2.44 3.77 -13.21
CA PHE A 183 1.75 3.35 -14.41
C PHE A 183 1.77 4.44 -15.49
N ASN A 184 2.29 5.64 -15.22
CA ASN A 184 2.14 6.81 -16.08
C ASN A 184 0.67 7.03 -16.53
N ALA A 185 -0.31 6.68 -15.69
CA ALA A 185 -1.72 6.54 -16.06
C ALA A 185 -2.55 7.85 -15.99
N ASP A 186 -1.97 8.97 -16.46
CA ASP A 186 -2.64 10.28 -16.51
C ASP A 186 -1.94 11.27 -17.45
N CYS A 187 -2.45 12.51 -17.51
CA CYS A 187 -1.83 13.66 -18.16
C CYS A 187 -1.49 13.40 -19.63
N ALA A 188 -0.30 13.83 -20.07
CA ALA A 188 0.15 13.67 -21.45
C ALA A 188 0.47 12.21 -21.82
N SER A 189 0.75 11.36 -20.83
CA SER A 189 1.14 9.96 -21.02
C SER A 189 -0.06 9.08 -21.37
N LEU A 190 -1.22 9.33 -20.74
CA LEU A 190 -2.46 8.63 -21.05
C LEU A 190 -3.68 9.54 -20.83
N ASN A 191 -4.37 9.88 -21.92
CA ASN A 191 -5.55 10.74 -21.82
C ASN A 191 -6.75 10.01 -21.18
N LYS A 192 -7.71 10.78 -20.63
CA LYS A 192 -8.89 10.24 -19.91
C LYS A 192 -9.74 9.27 -20.72
N LYS A 193 -9.85 9.47 -22.04
CA LYS A 193 -10.63 8.58 -22.90
C LYS A 193 -9.96 7.20 -22.95
N HIS A 194 -8.68 7.15 -23.29
CA HIS A 194 -7.94 5.89 -23.40
C HIS A 194 -7.78 5.22 -22.04
N LEU A 195 -7.59 6.01 -20.97
CA LEU A 195 -7.62 5.49 -19.60
C LEU A 195 -8.92 4.72 -19.35
N GLY A 196 -10.08 5.31 -19.66
CA GLY A 196 -11.38 4.66 -19.49
C GLY A 196 -11.63 3.44 -20.37
N GLU A 197 -10.83 3.24 -21.43
CA GLU A 197 -10.91 2.12 -22.37
C GLU A 197 -10.00 0.95 -21.98
N LEU A 198 -9.07 1.12 -21.02
CA LEU A 198 -8.18 0.05 -20.56
C LEU A 198 -8.97 -1.18 -20.09
N VAL A 199 -8.43 -2.37 -20.36
CA VAL A 199 -9.03 -3.64 -19.88
C VAL A 199 -9.16 -3.64 -18.36
N LEU A 200 -8.14 -3.14 -17.64
CA LEU A 200 -8.15 -3.01 -16.17
C LEU A 200 -9.19 -2.01 -15.64
N ARG A 201 -9.82 -1.18 -16.49
CA ARG A 201 -10.91 -0.26 -16.11
C ARG A 201 -12.28 -0.80 -16.45
N THR A 202 -12.39 -1.47 -17.59
CA THR A 202 -13.66 -1.93 -18.15
C THR A 202 -14.05 -3.31 -17.66
N GLN A 203 -13.06 -4.16 -17.35
CA GLN A 203 -13.28 -5.49 -16.83
C GLN A 203 -13.71 -5.44 -15.36
N ALA A 204 -14.74 -6.21 -15.01
CA ALA A 204 -15.24 -6.28 -13.65
C ALA A 204 -14.19 -6.88 -12.69
N GLY A 205 -14.21 -6.41 -11.44
CA GLY A 205 -13.37 -6.93 -10.37
C GLY A 205 -12.06 -6.17 -10.16
N PHE A 206 -11.67 -5.26 -11.04
CA PHE A 206 -10.52 -4.38 -10.80
C PHE A 206 -10.96 -3.11 -10.08
N HIS A 207 -10.45 -2.90 -8.87
CA HIS A 207 -10.70 -1.72 -8.06
C HIS A 207 -9.45 -0.83 -8.03
N TRP A 208 -9.51 0.32 -8.67
CA TRP A 208 -8.43 1.31 -8.65
C TRP A 208 -8.52 2.13 -7.37
N ALA A 209 -7.66 1.81 -6.40
CA ALA A 209 -7.68 2.42 -5.07
C ALA A 209 -7.12 3.85 -5.06
N ILE A 210 -6.18 4.16 -5.95
CA ILE A 210 -5.74 5.53 -6.19
C ILE A 210 -6.66 6.15 -7.26
N ALA A 211 -7.52 7.06 -6.81
CA ALA A 211 -8.54 7.69 -7.63
C ALA A 211 -7.94 8.63 -8.69
N ASP A 212 -8.66 8.83 -9.79
CA ASP A 212 -8.27 9.80 -10.81
C ASP A 212 -8.31 11.23 -10.25
N GLY A 213 -7.27 12.01 -10.52
CA GLY A 213 -7.13 13.38 -10.00
C GLY A 213 -6.39 13.46 -8.66
N GLU A 214 -5.95 12.33 -8.09
CA GLU A 214 -4.99 12.33 -7.00
C GLU A 214 -3.59 12.66 -7.53
N ASP A 215 -2.96 13.69 -6.96
CA ASP A 215 -1.60 14.03 -7.38
C ASP A 215 -0.61 13.02 -6.82
N THR A 216 0.23 12.46 -7.69
CA THR A 216 1.30 11.52 -7.35
C THR A 216 2.68 12.09 -7.66
N THR A 217 2.76 13.38 -8.01
CA THR A 217 4.00 14.05 -8.42
C THR A 217 4.45 15.10 -7.42
N VAL A 218 5.77 15.22 -7.24
CA VAL A 218 6.38 16.18 -6.30
C VAL A 218 6.41 17.60 -6.84
N ARG A 219 6.54 17.76 -8.17
CA ARG A 219 6.68 19.09 -8.78
C ARG A 219 5.36 19.85 -8.68
N ALA A 220 5.38 21.05 -8.11
CA ALA A 220 4.21 21.93 -8.02
C ALA A 220 3.68 22.37 -9.40
N SER A 221 4.50 22.26 -10.45
CA SER A 221 4.11 22.53 -11.83
C SER A 221 3.31 21.39 -12.49
N THR A 222 3.23 20.22 -11.86
CA THR A 222 2.48 19.06 -12.35
C THR A 222 1.36 18.71 -11.40
N HIS A 223 0.35 18.01 -11.92
CA HIS A 223 -0.75 17.46 -11.14
C HIS A 223 -1.28 16.23 -11.86
N CYS A 224 -0.64 15.09 -11.62
CA CYS A 224 -0.81 13.88 -12.41
C CYS A 224 -0.93 12.64 -11.53
N THR A 225 -1.87 11.75 -11.88
CA THR A 225 -2.13 10.47 -11.22
C THR A 225 -1.35 9.33 -11.90
N TYR A 226 -0.02 9.45 -11.96
CA TYR A 226 0.85 8.46 -12.61
C TYR A 226 0.93 7.16 -11.83
N ASP A 227 1.19 7.24 -10.53
CA ASP A 227 1.33 6.08 -9.66
C ASP A 227 -0.05 5.52 -9.26
N ARG A 228 -0.21 4.21 -9.35
CA ARG A 228 -1.49 3.54 -9.15
C ARG A 228 -1.36 2.31 -8.27
N ILE A 229 -2.47 2.00 -7.61
CA ILE A 229 -2.70 0.71 -6.94
C ILE A 229 -4.07 0.20 -7.39
N VAL A 230 -4.09 -1.00 -7.98
CA VAL A 230 -5.30 -1.66 -8.49
C VAL A 230 -5.44 -3.02 -7.82
N LEU A 231 -6.52 -3.21 -7.07
CA LEU A 231 -6.81 -4.44 -6.33
C LEU A 231 -7.77 -5.32 -7.13
N HIS A 232 -7.52 -6.62 -7.12
CA HIS A 232 -8.46 -7.63 -7.59
C HIS A 232 -8.67 -8.69 -6.48
N GLY A 233 -9.84 -9.31 -6.47
CA GLY A 233 -10.21 -10.38 -5.55
C GLY A 233 -11.06 -9.89 -4.38
N GLU A 234 -12.15 -10.61 -4.10
CA GLU A 234 -13.14 -10.20 -3.09
C GLU A 234 -12.52 -10.08 -1.69
N ARG A 235 -11.60 -10.98 -1.33
CA ARG A 235 -10.97 -10.96 0.00
C ARG A 235 -10.05 -9.77 0.11
N CYS A 236 -9.19 -9.53 -0.88
CA CYS A 236 -8.33 -8.36 -0.94
C CYS A 236 -9.12 -7.05 -0.82
N GLN A 237 -10.17 -6.88 -1.63
CA GLN A 237 -11.00 -5.69 -1.61
C GLN A 237 -11.79 -5.52 -0.30
N SER A 238 -12.29 -6.60 0.28
CA SER A 238 -13.03 -6.55 1.56
C SER A 238 -12.18 -6.10 2.76
N LEU A 239 -10.85 -6.19 2.63
CA LEU A 239 -9.90 -5.79 3.66
C LEU A 239 -9.34 -4.38 3.43
N LEU A 240 -9.57 -3.77 2.27
CA LEU A 240 -9.10 -2.41 1.99
C LEU A 240 -9.68 -1.42 3.01
N HIS A 241 -8.80 -0.85 3.84
CA HIS A 241 -9.14 0.12 4.86
C HIS A 241 -8.95 1.56 4.37
N ALA A 242 -7.80 1.82 3.75
CA ALA A 242 -7.43 3.12 3.24
C ALA A 242 -6.54 2.98 2.00
N ALA A 243 -6.55 4.02 1.16
CA ALA A 243 -5.65 4.22 0.05
C ALA A 243 -5.27 5.71 0.02
N ALA A 244 -4.00 6.02 -0.19
CA ALA A 244 -3.53 7.39 -0.16
C ALA A 244 -2.24 7.57 -0.95
N THR A 245 -1.96 8.82 -1.31
CA THR A 245 -0.63 9.27 -1.69
C THR A 245 0.10 9.83 -0.48
N PHE A 246 1.37 9.46 -0.30
CA PHE A 246 2.20 9.97 0.78
C PHE A 246 3.01 11.19 0.35
N ASP A 247 2.46 12.37 0.59
CA ASP A 247 3.13 13.67 0.43
C ASP A 247 4.26 13.83 1.47
N PHE A 248 5.39 13.17 1.19
CA PHE A 248 6.58 13.19 2.05
C PHE A 248 7.20 14.59 2.18
N PRO A 249 7.20 15.49 1.16
CA PRO A 249 7.72 16.83 1.32
C PRO A 249 6.95 17.61 2.37
N ARG A 250 5.60 17.62 2.29
CA ARG A 250 4.78 18.26 3.32
C ARG A 250 4.95 17.60 4.67
N ARG A 251 4.98 16.26 4.74
CA ARG A 251 5.08 15.52 6.00
C ARG A 251 6.41 15.74 6.71
N PHE A 252 7.48 15.91 5.96
CA PHE A 252 8.84 16.09 6.48
C PHE A 252 9.34 17.53 6.40
N GLN A 253 8.48 18.46 5.97
CA GLN A 253 8.76 19.90 5.86
C GLN A 253 9.94 20.21 4.94
N LEU A 254 10.01 19.49 3.81
CA LEU A 254 11.01 19.69 2.77
C LEU A 254 10.54 20.75 1.79
N THR A 255 11.49 21.54 1.28
CA THR A 255 11.28 22.33 0.07
C THR A 255 11.11 21.42 -1.15
N GLU A 256 10.56 21.95 -2.25
CA GLU A 256 10.49 21.20 -3.52
C GLU A 256 11.87 20.75 -4.00
N GLU A 257 12.90 21.59 -3.86
CA GLU A 257 14.27 21.25 -4.26
C GLU A 257 14.84 20.08 -3.43
N GLU A 258 14.65 20.08 -2.11
CA GLU A 258 15.04 18.98 -1.25
C GLU A 258 14.25 17.71 -1.58
N ALA A 259 12.95 17.83 -1.83
CA ALA A 259 12.10 16.72 -2.21
C ALA A 259 12.53 16.08 -3.53
N LEU A 260 12.84 16.89 -4.55
CA LEU A 260 13.31 16.43 -5.86
C LEU A 260 14.71 15.79 -5.80
N ASN A 261 15.47 16.01 -4.72
CA ASN A 261 16.68 15.22 -4.47
C ASN A 261 16.37 13.79 -4.02
N ILE A 262 15.16 13.54 -3.51
CA ILE A 262 14.66 12.23 -3.05
C ILE A 262 13.93 11.51 -4.18
N SER A 263 12.91 12.13 -4.78
CA SER A 263 12.18 11.63 -5.95
C SER A 263 11.32 12.74 -6.53
N ASP A 264 10.89 12.61 -7.78
CA ASP A 264 9.83 13.40 -8.41
C ASP A 264 8.43 12.77 -8.29
N HIS A 265 8.32 11.59 -7.69
CA HIS A 265 7.05 10.91 -7.39
C HIS A 265 6.79 10.87 -5.89
N TYR A 266 5.52 10.80 -5.49
CA TYR A 266 5.11 10.42 -4.14
C TYR A 266 4.91 8.90 -4.05
N PRO A 267 5.21 8.25 -2.92
CA PRO A 267 4.74 6.89 -2.69
C PRO A 267 3.21 6.83 -2.70
N VAL A 268 2.64 5.82 -3.33
CA VAL A 268 1.23 5.44 -3.17
C VAL A 268 1.12 4.27 -2.22
N GLU A 269 0.11 4.28 -1.36
CA GLU A 269 -0.05 3.29 -0.29
C GLU A 269 -1.50 2.81 -0.13
N VAL A 270 -1.65 1.55 0.27
CA VAL A 270 -2.91 0.98 0.76
C VAL A 270 -2.70 0.33 2.13
N GLU A 271 -3.75 0.37 2.93
CA GLU A 271 -3.82 -0.30 4.21
C GLU A 271 -4.86 -1.40 4.17
N LEU A 272 -4.45 -2.62 4.51
CA LEU A 272 -5.34 -3.77 4.62
C LEU A 272 -5.61 -4.10 6.08
N SER A 273 -6.89 -4.22 6.44
CA SER A 273 -7.31 -4.66 7.77
C SER A 273 -6.93 -6.12 8.01
N GLN A 274 -6.54 -6.48 9.23
CA GLN A 274 -6.25 -7.88 9.59
C GLN A 274 -7.53 -8.73 9.79
N ALA A 275 -8.69 -8.08 9.84
CA ALA A 275 -10.01 -8.70 9.90
C ALA A 275 -10.98 -7.97 8.96
N VAL A 276 -11.99 -8.68 8.44
CA VAL A 276 -13.05 -8.06 7.61
C VAL A 276 -13.73 -6.95 8.40
N CYS A 277 -13.90 -5.79 7.78
CA CYS A 277 -14.71 -4.71 8.32
C CYS A 277 -16.16 -5.20 8.41
N ARG A 278 -16.59 -5.67 9.59
CA ARG A 278 -18.01 -5.94 9.84
C ARG A 278 -18.71 -4.60 9.95
N VAL A 279 -19.27 -4.12 8.85
CA VAL A 279 -20.35 -3.12 8.92
C VAL A 279 -21.51 -3.85 9.61
N GLN A 280 -21.60 -3.75 10.93
CA GLN A 280 -22.84 -4.10 11.61
C GLN A 280 -23.89 -3.09 11.12
N PRO A 281 -25.00 -3.53 10.51
CA PRO A 281 -26.15 -2.66 10.44
C PRO A 281 -26.46 -2.29 11.89
N LEU A 282 -26.65 -1.00 12.18
CA LEU A 282 -27.17 -0.54 13.46
C LEU A 282 -28.53 -1.20 13.66
N GLY A 283 -28.53 -2.39 14.26
CA GLY A 283 -29.71 -3.15 14.57
C GLY A 283 -30.50 -2.38 15.62
N LEU A 284 -31.80 -2.23 15.35
CA LEU A 284 -32.86 -1.62 16.16
C LEU A 284 -33.03 -2.17 17.60
N ALA A 285 -32.00 -2.78 18.20
CA ALA A 285 -32.07 -3.45 19.49
C ALA A 285 -32.06 -2.51 20.72
N VAL A 286 -32.33 -1.21 20.55
CA VAL A 286 -32.39 -0.25 21.67
C VAL A 286 -33.81 -0.03 22.22
N LEU A 287 -34.87 -0.61 21.62
CA LEU A 287 -36.25 -0.25 22.00
C LEU A 287 -37.07 -1.29 22.77
N LEU A 288 -36.48 -2.33 23.36
CA LEU A 288 -37.27 -3.30 24.17
C LEU A 288 -36.63 -3.58 25.53
N LEU A 289 -36.83 -2.66 26.49
CA LEU A 289 -36.82 -2.95 27.91
C LEU A 289 -37.97 -2.19 28.61
N PRO A 290 -39.09 -2.85 28.96
CA PRO A 290 -39.97 -2.37 30.01
C PRO A 290 -39.70 -3.19 31.28
N SER A 291 -39.24 -2.54 32.36
CA SER A 291 -39.28 -3.16 33.70
C SER A 291 -39.35 -2.12 34.81
N LEU A 292 -40.59 -1.81 35.19
CA LEU A 292 -41.10 -1.78 36.57
C LEU A 292 -40.11 -1.36 37.67
N LEU A 293 -40.13 -0.07 38.01
CA LEU A 293 -39.66 0.44 39.30
C LEU A 293 -40.88 0.81 40.16
N LEU A 294 -41.21 -0.04 41.13
CA LEU A 294 -42.03 0.29 42.29
C LEU A 294 -41.14 0.14 43.53
N PRO A 295 -40.89 1.18 44.33
CA PRO A 295 -40.29 1.01 45.63
C PRO A 295 -41.37 0.76 46.69
N LEU A 296 -41.22 -0.35 47.43
CA LEU A 296 -41.90 -0.60 48.69
C LEU A 296 -41.39 0.39 49.75
N LEU A 297 -42.27 1.23 50.29
CA LEU A 297 -42.02 2.07 51.46
C LEU A 297 -42.29 1.26 52.74
N PRO A 298 -41.43 1.35 53.78
CA PRO A 298 -41.77 0.85 55.10
C PRO A 298 -42.62 1.89 55.87
N LEU A 299 -43.64 1.36 56.52
CA LEU A 299 -44.57 2.04 57.43
C LEU A 299 -43.81 2.45 58.71
N GLN A 300 -43.75 3.74 59.03
CA GLN A 300 -43.50 4.21 60.39
C GLN A 300 -44.80 4.76 60.96
N LEU A 301 -45.36 4.04 61.93
CA LEU A 301 -46.21 4.61 62.96
C LEU A 301 -45.33 5.48 63.85
N ASP A 302 -45.78 6.70 64.13
CA ASP A 302 -45.91 7.12 65.52
C ASP A 302 -46.95 8.25 65.64
N LEU A 303 -47.65 8.16 66.76
CA LEU A 303 -48.89 8.82 67.12
C LEU A 303 -48.59 9.85 68.23
N VAL A 304 -49.47 10.85 68.34
CA VAL A 304 -49.87 11.60 69.56
C VAL A 304 -49.43 13.06 69.67
N ALA A 305 -50.52 13.87 69.77
CA ALA A 305 -50.73 15.23 70.29
C ALA A 305 -50.38 16.43 69.39
#